data_AF-A0A1V9EP41-F1
#
_entry.id   AF-A0A1V9EP41-F1
#
_cell.length_a   1.000
_cell.length_b   1.000
_cell.length_c   1.000
_cell.angle_alpha   90.00
_cell.angle_beta   90.00
_cell.angle_gamma   90.00
#
_symmetry.space_group_name_H-M   'P 1'
#
loop_
_entity.id
_entity.type
_entity.pdbx_description
1 polymer ?
#
loop_
_entity_poly.entity_id
_entity_poly.type
_entity_poly.pdbx_seq_one_letter_code
_entity_poly.pdbx_strand_id
1 'polypeptide(L)'
;MNNDLLNILANSNKDIDNQKLMDYLSGKLSDQEKHEVEMWMVDNDFENEALEGLQQMTGNKKLEGYVDQLNKELTHYIKEKKNRREKRQINNGFWVYVAIAFILIIIVIAYVVITRIPHHQ
;
A
#
# COMPACT_ATOMS: atom_id res chain seq x y z
N MET A 1 -9.04 2.31 -1.59
CA MET A 1 -9.03 0.83 -1.48
C MET A 1 -7.76 0.37 -0.76
N ASN A 2 -7.58 0.78 0.50
CA ASN A 2 -6.58 0.25 1.46
C ASN A 2 -7.25 -0.12 2.80
N ASN A 3 -8.54 0.20 2.94
CA ASN A 3 -9.26 0.09 4.20
C ASN A 3 -9.54 -1.38 4.52
N ASP A 4 -9.71 -2.23 3.50
CA ASP A 4 -10.01 -3.66 3.67
C ASP A 4 -8.78 -4.45 4.17
N LEU A 5 -7.57 -4.13 3.67
CA LEU A 5 -6.33 -4.75 4.17
C LEU A 5 -6.01 -4.32 5.61
N LEU A 6 -6.22 -3.04 5.93
CA LEU A 6 -6.08 -2.54 7.30
C LEU A 6 -7.13 -3.16 8.22
N ASN A 7 -8.34 -3.48 7.72
CA ASN A 7 -9.39 -4.12 8.50
C ASN A 7 -9.04 -5.60 8.82
N ILE A 8 -8.40 -6.32 7.90
CA ILE A 8 -7.92 -7.70 8.13
C ILE A 8 -6.82 -7.73 9.19
N LEU A 9 -5.84 -6.81 9.13
CA LEU A 9 -4.78 -6.70 10.15
C LEU A 9 -5.27 -6.12 11.48
N ALA A 10 -6.31 -5.28 11.46
CA ALA A 10 -6.90 -4.75 12.69
C ALA A 10 -7.78 -5.79 13.41
N ASN A 11 -8.34 -6.77 12.68
CA ASN A 11 -9.13 -7.88 13.23
C ASN A 11 -8.32 -9.16 13.49
N SER A 12 -7.02 -9.20 13.16
CA SER A 12 -6.13 -10.33 13.50
C SER A 12 -5.73 -10.35 14.98
N ASN A 13 -6.26 -9.42 15.78
CA ASN A 13 -6.04 -9.39 17.22
C ASN A 13 -7.08 -10.30 17.89
N LYS A 14 -6.83 -11.61 17.87
CA LYS A 14 -7.60 -12.58 18.66
C LYS A 14 -6.63 -13.48 19.43
N ASP A 15 -6.27 -12.96 20.59
CA ASP A 15 -5.77 -13.67 21.78
C ASP A 15 -4.29 -14.09 21.88
N ILE A 16 -3.53 -14.25 20.79
CA ILE A 16 -2.08 -14.54 20.89
C ILE A 16 -1.21 -13.62 20.00
N ASP A 17 -0.07 -13.18 20.54
CA ASP A 17 0.86 -12.30 19.82
C ASP A 17 1.61 -13.06 18.70
N ASN A 18 1.68 -12.47 17.51
CA ASN A 18 2.42 -12.99 16.37
C ASN A 18 3.90 -13.24 16.71
N GLN A 19 4.48 -12.41 17.60
CA GLN A 19 5.85 -12.63 18.05
C GLN A 19 5.99 -13.95 18.82
N LYS A 20 5.01 -14.26 19.69
CA LYS A 20 4.97 -15.52 20.45
C LYS A 20 4.84 -16.74 19.53
N LEU A 21 4.06 -16.64 18.45
CA LEU A 21 3.96 -17.69 17.43
C LEU A 21 5.28 -17.90 16.68
N MET A 22 6.01 -16.83 16.38
CA MET A 22 7.33 -16.93 15.75
C MET A 22 8.37 -17.55 16.70
N ASP A 23 8.30 -17.22 17.98
CA ASP A 23 9.15 -17.80 19.01
C ASP A 23 8.83 -19.29 19.25
N TYR A 24 7.56 -19.68 19.14
CA TYR A 24 7.12 -21.09 19.12
C TYR A 24 7.76 -21.85 17.94
N LEU A 25 7.64 -21.31 16.72
CA LEU A 25 8.20 -21.91 15.51
C LEU A 25 9.73 -22.01 15.52
N SER A 26 10.40 -21.07 16.19
CA SER A 26 11.86 -21.06 16.32
C SER A 26 12.39 -21.85 17.53
N GLY A 27 11.50 -22.44 18.34
CA GLY A 27 11.86 -23.27 19.50
C GLY A 27 12.46 -22.49 20.67
N LYS A 28 12.12 -21.20 20.79
CA LYS A 28 12.66 -20.29 21.83
C LYS A 28 11.77 -20.16 23.07
N LEU A 29 10.53 -20.66 23.02
CA LEU A 29 9.59 -20.60 24.14
C LEU A 29 9.93 -21.62 25.22
N SER A 30 9.61 -21.28 26.47
CA SER A 30 9.61 -22.24 27.59
C SER A 30 8.47 -23.25 27.46
N ASP A 31 8.57 -24.38 28.17
CA ASP A 31 7.54 -25.44 28.14
C ASP A 31 6.14 -24.93 28.53
N GLN A 32 6.08 -23.98 29.47
CA GLN A 32 4.82 -23.36 29.89
C GLN A 32 4.22 -22.51 28.76
N GLU A 33 5.02 -21.65 28.13
CA GLU A 33 4.56 -20.79 27.03
C GLU A 33 4.19 -21.60 25.79
N LYS A 34 4.92 -22.69 25.54
CA LYS A 34 4.62 -23.64 24.46
C LYS A 34 3.24 -24.28 24.67
N HIS A 35 2.95 -24.70 25.88
CA HIS A 35 1.65 -25.29 26.23
C HIS A 35 0.49 -24.30 26.06
N GLU A 36 0.70 -23.02 26.40
CA GLU A 36 -0.31 -21.98 26.16
C GLU A 36 -0.60 -21.79 24.67
N VAL A 37 0.43 -21.84 23.81
CA VAL A 37 0.26 -21.78 22.35
C VAL A 37 -0.49 -23.00 21.84
N GLU A 38 -0.13 -24.21 22.29
CA GLU A 38 -0.79 -25.46 21.91
C GLU A 38 -2.27 -25.45 22.31
N MET A 39 -2.60 -24.98 23.52
CA MET A 39 -3.98 -24.83 23.99
C MET A 39 -4.77 -23.85 23.12
N TRP A 40 -4.16 -22.70 22.78
CA TRP A 40 -4.77 -21.72 21.89
C TRP A 40 -4.98 -22.28 20.47
N MET A 41 -4.04 -23.09 19.96
CA MET A 41 -4.16 -23.75 18.65
C MET A 41 -5.33 -24.75 18.62
N VAL A 42 -5.59 -25.48 19.71
CA VAL A 42 -6.73 -26.40 19.82
C VAL A 42 -8.07 -25.66 19.66
N ASP A 43 -8.17 -24.45 20.18
CA ASP A 43 -9.38 -23.63 20.08
C ASP A 43 -9.51 -22.91 18.72
N ASN A 44 -8.46 -22.92 17.88
CA ASN A 44 -8.38 -22.19 16.62
C ASN A 44 -7.93 -23.09 15.46
N ASP A 45 -8.84 -23.94 14.97
CA ASP A 45 -8.58 -24.90 13.87
C ASP A 45 -7.86 -24.30 12.65
N PHE A 46 -8.26 -23.10 12.22
CA PHE A 46 -7.65 -22.42 11.07
C PHE A 46 -6.19 -22.02 11.33
N GLU A 47 -5.92 -21.46 12.51
CA GLU A 47 -4.58 -21.03 12.89
C GLU A 47 -3.66 -22.24 13.12
N ASN A 48 -4.21 -23.33 13.67
CA ASN A 48 -3.51 -24.60 13.81
C ASN A 48 -3.03 -25.14 12.45
N GLU A 49 -3.92 -25.19 11.45
CA GLU A 49 -3.57 -25.62 10.09
C GLU A 49 -2.50 -24.71 9.46
N ALA A 50 -2.62 -23.39 9.65
CA ALA A 50 -1.63 -22.42 9.16
C ALA A 50 -0.25 -22.58 9.83
N LEU A 51 -0.22 -22.76 11.16
CA LEU A 51 1.01 -22.98 11.94
C LEU A 51 1.70 -24.29 11.58
N GLU A 52 0.94 -25.37 11.39
CA GLU A 52 1.48 -26.66 10.95
C GLU A 52 2.16 -26.53 9.57
N GLY A 53 1.49 -25.86 8.62
CA GLY A 53 2.06 -25.57 7.31
C GLY A 53 3.35 -24.75 7.38
N LEU A 54 3.38 -23.71 8.23
CA LEU A 54 4.59 -22.92 8.46
C LEU A 54 5.71 -23.73 9.13
N GLN A 55 5.39 -24.58 10.10
CA GLN A 55 6.36 -25.43 10.79
C GLN A 55 7.06 -26.41 9.83
N GLN A 56 6.31 -26.98 8.88
CA GLN A 56 6.86 -27.80 7.80
C GLN A 56 7.84 -27.02 6.91
N MET A 57 7.66 -25.71 6.74
CA MET A 57 8.57 -24.84 6.00
C MET A 57 9.81 -24.42 6.82
N THR A 58 9.65 -24.16 8.13
CA THR A 58 10.74 -23.69 9.02
C THR A 58 11.86 -24.70 9.19
N GLY A 59 11.57 -26.00 9.11
CA GLY A 59 12.56 -27.09 9.12
C GLY A 59 13.68 -26.94 8.07
N ASN A 60 13.46 -26.11 7.05
CA ASN A 60 14.42 -25.87 5.97
C ASN A 60 15.33 -24.62 6.16
N LYS A 61 15.36 -23.97 7.34
CA LYS A 61 16.16 -22.75 7.65
C LYS A 61 15.97 -21.53 6.73
N LYS A 62 15.07 -21.61 5.76
CA LYS A 62 14.85 -20.60 4.71
C LYS A 62 13.73 -19.62 5.02
N LEU A 63 12.96 -19.84 6.08
CA LEU A 63 11.73 -19.09 6.35
C LEU A 63 12.00 -17.59 6.56
N GLU A 64 12.95 -17.23 7.42
CA GLU A 64 13.27 -15.82 7.72
C GLU A 64 13.70 -15.05 6.46
N GLY A 65 14.63 -15.60 5.68
CA GLY A 65 15.07 -14.97 4.43
C GLY A 65 13.98 -14.88 3.37
N TYR A 66 13.04 -15.83 3.35
CA TYR A 66 11.91 -15.82 2.44
C TYR A 66 10.87 -14.75 2.82
N VAL A 67 10.61 -14.56 4.12
CA VAL A 67 9.74 -13.49 4.62
C VAL A 67 10.33 -12.11 4.28
N ASP A 68 11.63 -11.92 4.48
CA ASP A 68 12.31 -10.68 4.12
C ASP A 68 12.23 -10.39 2.62
N GLN A 69 12.46 -11.41 1.79
CA GLN A 69 12.33 -11.28 0.34
C GLN A 69 10.90 -10.92 -0.08
N LEU A 70 9.91 -11.61 0.48
CA LEU A 70 8.50 -11.37 0.18
C LEU A 70 8.07 -9.94 0.56
N ASN A 71 8.47 -9.46 1.74
CA ASN A 71 8.20 -8.09 2.18
C ASN A 71 8.83 -7.06 1.24
N LYS A 72 10.07 -7.30 0.81
CA LYS A 72 10.79 -6.43 -0.13
C LYS A 72 10.10 -6.38 -1.49
N GLU A 73 9.71 -7.54 -2.03
CA GLU A 73 9.01 -7.65 -3.31
C GLU A 73 7.63 -7.00 -3.28
N LEU A 74 6.85 -7.23 -2.21
CA LEU A 74 5.54 -6.61 -2.04
C LEU A 74 5.64 -5.08 -1.99
N THR A 75 6.60 -4.56 -1.19
CA THR A 75 6.85 -3.13 -1.10
C THR A 75 7.24 -2.54 -2.45
N HIS A 76 8.07 -3.25 -3.20
CA HIS A 76 8.47 -2.86 -4.55
C HIS A 76 7.26 -2.81 -5.50
N TYR A 77 6.44 -3.85 -5.54
CA TYR A 77 5.23 -3.92 -6.37
C TYR A 77 4.25 -2.78 -6.07
N ILE A 78 4.01 -2.49 -4.79
CA ILE A 78 3.12 -1.40 -4.37
C ILE A 78 3.70 -0.05 -4.82
N LYS A 79 5.01 0.16 -4.63
CA LYS A 79 5.69 1.41 -5.03
C LYS A 79 5.68 1.61 -6.54
N GLU A 80 5.92 0.56 -7.32
CA GLU A 80 5.84 0.63 -8.78
C GLU A 80 4.43 0.97 -9.27
N LYS A 81 3.40 0.36 -8.67
CA LYS A 81 2.01 0.66 -9.00
C LYS A 81 1.64 2.10 -8.65
N LYS A 82 2.14 2.63 -7.53
CA LYS A 82 1.98 4.04 -7.13
C LYS A 82 2.69 4.98 -8.11
N ASN A 83 3.96 4.72 -8.40
CA ASN A 83 4.74 5.52 -9.35
C ASN A 83 4.13 5.54 -10.76
N ARG A 84 3.54 4.42 -11.21
CA ARG A 84 2.81 4.35 -12.49
C ARG A 84 1.54 5.21 -12.49
N ARG A 85 0.86 5.35 -11.35
CA ARG A 85 -0.32 6.22 -11.20
C ARG A 85 0.09 7.70 -11.13
N GLU A 86 1.16 8.02 -10.43
CA GLU A 86 1.69 9.39 -10.33
C GLU A 86 2.26 9.87 -11.67
N LYS A 87 2.96 9.01 -12.44
CA LYS A 87 3.41 9.35 -13.80
C LYS A 87 2.27 9.61 -14.80
N ARG A 88 1.06 9.13 -14.51
CA ARG A 88 -0.14 9.40 -15.33
C ARG A 88 -0.89 10.66 -14.90
N GLN A 89 -0.53 11.27 -13.77
CA GLN A 89 -0.96 12.64 -13.46
C GLN A 89 -0.10 13.59 -14.29
N ILE A 90 -0.51 13.77 -15.55
CA ILE A 90 -0.02 14.86 -16.38
C ILE A 90 -0.38 16.14 -15.61
N ASN A 91 0.64 16.90 -15.22
CA ASN A 91 0.48 18.14 -14.49
C ASN A 91 -0.14 19.20 -15.43
N ASN A 92 -1.47 19.14 -15.59
CA ASN A 92 -2.26 19.99 -16.48
C ASN A 92 -2.22 21.48 -16.08
N GLY A 93 -1.67 21.83 -14.92
CA GLY A 93 -1.62 23.21 -14.43
C GLY A 93 -0.99 24.16 -15.45
N PHE A 94 0.17 23.80 -16.03
CA PHE A 94 0.87 24.66 -16.99
C PHE A 94 0.05 24.93 -18.25
N TRP A 95 -0.58 23.91 -18.83
CA TRP A 95 -1.40 24.06 -20.04
C TRP A 95 -2.66 24.87 -19.80
N VAL A 96 -3.26 24.78 -18.60
CA VAL A 96 -4.40 25.60 -18.20
C VAL A 96 -4.00 27.08 -18.10
N TYR A 97 -2.84 27.40 -17.50
CA TYR A 97 -2.34 28.78 -17.46
C TYR A 97 -2.04 29.34 -18.85
N VAL A 98 -1.45 28.53 -19.74
CA VAL A 98 -1.20 28.93 -21.14
C VAL A 98 -2.50 29.25 -21.86
N ALA A 99 -3.54 28.41 -21.72
CA ALA A 99 -4.84 28.65 -22.34
C ALA A 99 -5.51 29.94 -21.84
N ILE A 100 -5.45 30.19 -20.52
CA ILE A 100 -5.98 31.42 -19.91
C ILE A 100 -5.25 32.66 -20.45
N ALA A 101 -3.92 32.63 -20.50
CA ALA A 101 -3.13 33.72 -21.05
C ALA A 101 -3.48 34.00 -22.52
N PHE A 102 -3.69 32.95 -23.32
CA PHE A 102 -4.07 33.08 -24.72
C PHE A 102 -5.45 33.74 -24.90
N ILE A 103 -6.43 33.36 -24.08
CA ILE A 103 -7.76 33.98 -24.06
C ILE A 103 -7.67 35.46 -23.71
N LEU A 104 -6.88 35.82 -22.69
CA LEU A 104 -6.67 37.22 -22.31
C LEU A 104 -6.04 38.05 -23.43
N ILE A 105 -5.05 37.50 -24.14
CA ILE A 105 -4.43 38.15 -25.31
C ILE A 105 -5.48 38.41 -26.39
N ILE A 106 -6.34 37.44 -26.70
CA ILE A 106 -7.41 37.60 -27.70
C ILE A 106 -8.38 38.71 -27.29
N ILE A 107 -8.76 38.77 -26.00
CA ILE A 107 -9.65 39.84 -25.49
C ILE A 107 -9.00 41.22 -25.65
N VAL A 108 -7.71 41.34 -25.32
CA VAL A 108 -6.97 42.59 -25.49
C VAL A 108 -6.90 43.00 -26.95
N ILE A 109 -6.60 42.06 -27.85
CA ILE A 109 -6.56 42.33 -29.30
C ILE A 109 -7.95 42.76 -29.80
N ALA A 110 -9.01 42.07 -29.42
CA ALA A 110 -10.38 42.41 -29.81
C ALA A 110 -10.76 43.83 -29.32
N TYR A 111 -10.41 44.17 -28.08
CA TYR A 111 -10.64 45.50 -27.53
C TYR A 111 -9.86 46.58 -28.30
N VAL A 112 -8.59 46.33 -28.62
CA VAL A 112 -7.76 47.25 -29.41
C VAL A 112 -8.34 47.44 -30.81
N VAL A 113 -8.79 46.37 -31.47
CA VAL A 113 -9.41 46.46 -32.80
C VAL A 113 -10.70 47.30 -32.75
N ILE A 114 -11.58 47.06 -31.77
CA ILE A 114 -12.84 47.82 -31.63
C ILE A 114 -12.54 49.30 -31.34
N THR A 115 -11.60 49.59 -30.45
CA THR A 115 -11.26 50.98 -30.07
C THR A 115 -10.43 51.71 -31.14
N ARG A 116 -9.71 51.00 -32.00
CA ARG A 116 -9.01 51.55 -33.17
C ARG A 116 -9.90 51.69 -34.40
N ILE A 117 -11.17 51.28 -34.33
CA ILE A 117 -12.21 51.62 -35.32
C ILE A 117 -13.15 52.70 -34.75
N PRO A 118 -12.71 53.95 -34.50
CA PRO A 118 -13.62 55.09 -34.41
C PRO A 118 -13.82 55.70 -35.82
N HIS A 119 -15.06 55.66 -36.29
CA HIS A 119 -15.66 56.49 -37.36
C HIS A 119 -14.94 56.57 -38.73
N HIS A 120 -15.14 55.56 -39.57
CA HIS A 120 -15.25 55.74 -41.03
C HIS A 120 -16.69 55.44 -41.47
N GLN A 121 -17.64 56.22 -40.95
CA GLN A 121 -18.95 56.48 -41.56
C GLN A 121 -19.22 57.97 -41.44
#